data_AF-A0A8H6Z156-F1
#
_entry.id   AF-A0A8H6Z156-F1
#
_cell.length_a   1.000
_cell.length_b   1.000
_cell.length_c   1.000
_cell.angle_alpha   90.00
_cell.angle_beta   90.00
_cell.angle_gamma   90.00
#
_symmetry.space_group_name_H-M   'P 1'
#
loop_
_entity.id
_entity.type
_entity.pdbx_description
1 polymer ?
#
loop_
_entity_poly.entity_id
_entity_poly.type
_entity_poly.pdbx_seq_one_letter_code
_entity_poly.pdbx_strand_id
1 'polypeptide(L)'
;MHRRYFENVWVWNADHDLEDPNQTQINAFSGRGVLIESTKGPVWLVGTASEHHVIHQYAFHKTQNLYATPYFQPTPKPPAPLSINPTYGDPSSDTNDAWGLVISSSYNIFVYGARLYSFF
;
A
#
# COMPACT_ATOMS: atom_id res chain seq x y z
N MET A 1 -0.19 0.50 -26.58
CA MET A 1 0.01 1.14 -25.25
C MET A 1 -0.98 0.52 -24.29
N HIS A 2 -0.54 -0.07 -23.18
CA HIS A 2 -1.46 -0.65 -22.20
C HIS A 2 -1.65 0.36 -21.08
N ARG A 3 -2.89 0.86 -20.93
CA ARG A 3 -3.32 1.73 -19.84
C ARG A 3 -3.89 0.85 -18.72
N ARG A 4 -3.70 1.24 -17.47
CA ARG A 4 -4.34 0.57 -16.32
C ARG A 4 -5.17 1.60 -15.56
N TYR A 5 -6.41 1.23 -15.24
CA TYR A 5 -7.36 2.07 -14.54
C TYR A 5 -7.98 1.26 -13.42
N PHE A 6 -7.81 1.72 -12.18
CA PHE A 6 -8.39 1.13 -10.98
C PHE A 6 -9.18 2.22 -10.28
N GLU A 7 -10.48 2.00 -10.13
CA GLU A 7 -11.38 2.90 -9.42
C GLU A 7 -12.17 2.13 -8.38
N ASN A 8 -12.34 2.73 -7.20
CA ASN A 8 -13.08 2.13 -6.08
C ASN A 8 -12.56 0.73 -5.71
N VAL A 9 -11.24 0.59 -5.62
CA VAL A 9 -10.57 -0.65 -5.23
C VAL A 9 -10.05 -0.51 -3.80
N TRP A 10 -10.50 -1.40 -2.92
CA TRP A 10 -10.01 -1.50 -1.55
C TRP A 10 -9.21 -2.79 -1.37
N VAL A 11 -7.91 -2.63 -1.11
CA VAL A 11 -6.97 -3.72 -0.84
C VAL A 11 -6.78 -3.79 0.68
N TRP A 12 -7.70 -4.48 1.34
CA TRP A 12 -7.78 -4.55 2.79
C TRP A 12 -7.19 -5.86 3.31
N ASN A 13 -6.18 -5.76 4.18
CA ASN A 13 -5.83 -6.85 5.08
C ASN A 13 -6.65 -6.71 6.36
N ALA A 14 -7.30 -7.78 6.81
CA ALA A 14 -8.35 -7.67 7.81
C ALA A 14 -7.81 -7.27 9.20
N ASP A 15 -8.35 -6.18 9.76
CA ASP A 15 -8.10 -5.75 11.14
C ASP A 15 -9.15 -6.27 12.13
N HIS A 16 -10.32 -6.69 11.65
CA HIS A 16 -11.39 -7.27 12.46
C HIS A 16 -12.17 -8.35 11.70
N ASP A 17 -12.89 -9.19 12.43
CA ASP A 17 -13.85 -10.15 11.88
C ASP A 17 -15.11 -9.42 11.38
N LEU A 18 -15.46 -9.62 10.11
CA LEU A 18 -16.63 -8.99 9.49
C LEU A 18 -17.97 -9.58 9.99
N GLU A 19 -17.95 -10.82 10.47
CA GLU A 19 -19.16 -11.56 10.86
C GLU A 19 -19.40 -11.48 12.38
N ASP A 20 -18.43 -11.00 13.17
CA ASP A 20 -18.63 -10.74 14.59
C ASP A 20 -19.29 -9.36 14.79
N PRO A 21 -20.52 -9.29 15.32
CA PRO A 21 -21.19 -8.02 15.59
C PRO A 21 -20.43 -7.12 16.57
N ASN A 22 -19.50 -7.68 17.35
CA ASN A 22 -18.62 -6.91 18.24
C ASN A 22 -17.38 -6.35 17.55
N GLN A 23 -17.20 -6.60 16.24
CA GLN A 23 -16.02 -6.21 15.46
C GLN A 23 -14.71 -6.61 16.15
N THR A 24 -14.64 -7.86 16.61
CA THR A 24 -13.48 -8.37 17.31
C THR A 24 -12.24 -8.23 16.43
N GLN A 25 -11.24 -7.53 16.96
CA GLN A 25 -9.97 -7.31 16.26
C GLN A 25 -9.22 -8.64 16.09
N ILE A 26 -8.61 -8.80 14.92
CA ILE A 26 -7.81 -9.96 14.58
C ILE A 26 -6.42 -9.53 14.12
N ASN A 27 -5.46 -10.45 14.19
CA ASN A 27 -4.15 -10.25 13.60
C ASN A 27 -4.05 -11.07 12.31
N ALA A 28 -4.28 -10.44 11.16
CA ALA A 28 -4.00 -10.99 9.85
C ALA A 28 -2.70 -10.39 9.29
N PHE A 29 -1.88 -11.20 8.60
CA PHE A 29 -0.56 -10.76 8.14
C PHE A 29 -0.44 -10.86 6.63
N SER A 30 -0.39 -9.70 5.96
CA SER A 30 -0.06 -9.57 4.54
C SER A 30 1.12 -8.61 4.35
N GLY A 31 2.05 -8.94 3.46
CA GLY A 31 3.29 -8.16 3.33
C GLY A 31 3.12 -6.83 2.64
N ARG A 32 2.45 -6.83 1.49
CA ARG A 32 2.44 -5.71 0.56
C ARG A 32 1.02 -5.47 0.10
N GLY A 33 0.62 -4.21 0.08
CA GLY A 33 -0.63 -3.78 -0.53
C GLY A 33 -0.51 -3.68 -2.04
N VAL A 34 -0.45 -2.45 -2.54
CA VAL A 34 -0.32 -2.13 -3.96
C VAL A 34 1.13 -1.84 -4.31
N LEU A 35 1.73 -2.68 -5.17
CA LEU A 35 3.03 -2.44 -5.79
C LEU A 35 2.83 -2.10 -7.28
N ILE A 36 3.31 -0.94 -7.72
CA ILE A 36 3.31 -0.53 -9.13
C ILE A 36 4.75 -0.39 -9.64
N GLU A 37 5.12 -1.26 -10.56
CA GLU A 37 6.43 -1.26 -11.24
C GLU A 37 6.34 -0.91 -12.73
N SER A 38 5.20 -0.39 -13.17
CA SER A 38 5.00 -0.18 -14.60
C SER A 38 5.78 1.02 -15.14
N THR A 39 6.78 0.74 -15.97
CA THR A 39 7.48 1.75 -16.78
C THR A 39 6.66 2.26 -17.96
N LYS A 40 5.47 1.69 -18.20
CA LYS A 40 4.56 2.04 -19.30
C LYS A 40 3.23 2.49 -18.70
N GLY A 41 2.84 3.73 -18.99
CA GLY A 41 1.64 4.34 -18.44
C GLY A 41 0.60 4.77 -19.48
N PRO A 42 -0.47 5.46 -19.03
CA PRO A 42 -0.72 5.85 -17.64
C PRO A 42 -1.29 4.73 -16.76
N VAL A 43 -1.05 4.86 -15.44
CA VAL A 43 -1.74 4.11 -14.37
C VAL A 43 -2.59 5.10 -13.56
N TRP A 44 -3.88 4.82 -13.45
CA TRP A 44 -4.82 5.63 -12.68
C TRP A 44 -5.32 4.84 -11.48
N LEU A 45 -5.13 5.38 -10.28
CA LEU A 45 -5.67 4.89 -9.02
C LEU A 45 -6.63 5.96 -8.49
N VAL A 46 -7.93 5.79 -8.74
CA VAL A 46 -8.97 6.78 -8.42
C VAL A 46 -9.81 6.27 -7.26
N GLY A 47 -9.71 6.91 -6.09
CA GLY A 47 -10.46 6.48 -4.91
C GLY A 47 -10.10 5.06 -4.48
N THR A 48 -8.81 4.70 -4.50
CA THR A 48 -8.35 3.40 -4.01
C THR A 48 -7.88 3.50 -2.57
N ALA A 49 -7.96 2.40 -1.83
CA ALA A 49 -7.43 2.25 -0.49
C ALA A 49 -6.59 0.98 -0.37
N SER A 50 -5.54 1.00 0.44
CA SER A 50 -4.77 -0.19 0.79
C SER A 50 -4.35 -0.12 2.24
N GLU A 51 -4.68 -1.15 3.01
CA GLU A 51 -4.68 -1.07 4.48
C GLU A 51 -4.13 -2.33 5.16
N HIS A 52 -3.49 -2.11 6.31
CA HIS A 52 -2.98 -3.12 7.24
C HIS A 52 -1.95 -4.10 6.67
N HIS A 53 -1.21 -3.70 5.63
CA HIS A 53 -0.07 -4.48 5.13
C HIS A 53 1.20 -4.17 5.92
N VAL A 54 2.00 -5.20 6.20
CA VAL A 54 3.15 -5.16 7.10
C VAL A 54 4.32 -4.33 6.57
N ILE A 55 4.57 -4.28 5.25
CA ILE A 55 5.75 -3.60 4.69
C ILE A 55 5.35 -2.22 4.13
N HIS A 56 4.36 -2.18 3.26
CA HIS A 56 3.86 -0.95 2.66
C HIS A 56 2.43 -1.11 2.16
N GLN A 57 1.69 0.00 2.10
CA GLN A 57 0.36 0.04 1.49
C GLN A 57 0.45 0.34 0.00
N TYR A 58 1.24 1.35 -0.34
CA TYR A 58 1.53 1.70 -1.72
C TYR A 58 3.04 1.78 -1.91
N ALA A 59 3.55 1.06 -2.90
CA ALA A 59 4.93 1.18 -3.37
C ALA A 59 4.96 1.42 -4.87
N PHE A 60 5.61 2.50 -5.28
CA PHE A 60 5.82 2.89 -6.66
C PHE A 60 7.32 2.79 -6.94
N HIS A 61 7.74 1.70 -7.59
CA HIS A 61 9.14 1.39 -7.82
C HIS A 61 9.45 1.39 -9.32
N LYS A 62 10.39 2.22 -9.77
CA LYS A 62 10.77 2.32 -11.20
C LYS A 62 9.57 2.59 -12.12
N THR A 63 8.52 3.26 -11.63
CA THR A 63 7.26 3.49 -12.36
C THR A 63 7.14 4.92 -12.87
N GLN A 64 6.23 5.13 -13.83
CA GLN A 64 6.06 6.42 -14.49
C GLN A 64 4.60 6.70 -14.89
N ASN A 65 4.19 7.97 -14.84
CA ASN A 65 2.87 8.46 -15.26
C ASN A 65 1.73 7.84 -14.44
N LEU A 66 1.76 8.09 -13.12
CA LEU A 66 0.81 7.54 -12.16
C LEU A 66 0.00 8.66 -11.49
N TYR A 67 -1.30 8.45 -11.32
CA TYR A 67 -2.19 9.28 -10.51
C TYR A 67 -2.75 8.47 -9.32
N ALA A 68 -2.76 9.01 -8.09
CA ALA A 68 -3.27 8.30 -6.90
C ALA A 68 -3.91 9.18 -5.80
N THR A 69 -4.79 8.55 -4.99
CA THR A 69 -5.48 9.14 -3.82
C THR A 69 -5.59 8.17 -2.59
N PRO A 70 -4.50 7.86 -1.85
CA PRO A 70 -4.44 6.71 -0.90
C PRO A 70 -4.91 6.95 0.56
N TYR A 71 -5.21 5.87 1.31
CA TYR A 71 -5.55 5.80 2.76
C TYR A 71 -4.74 4.69 3.53
N PHE A 72 -4.46 4.77 4.86
CA PHE A 72 -3.77 3.70 5.66
C PHE A 72 -4.06 3.70 7.20
N GLN A 73 -3.87 2.55 7.91
CA GLN A 73 -3.71 2.34 9.39
C GLN A 73 -2.80 1.13 9.81
N PRO A 74 -2.22 1.05 11.05
CA PRO A 74 -0.88 0.47 11.30
C PRO A 74 -0.73 -0.62 12.40
N THR A 75 -0.94 -1.92 12.16
CA THR A 75 -0.38 -2.96 13.06
C THR A 75 -0.24 -4.27 12.28
N PRO A 76 0.89 -5.03 12.31
CA PRO A 76 2.07 -5.07 13.20
C PRO A 76 3.34 -4.33 12.70
N LYS A 77 4.44 -4.42 13.49
CA LYS A 77 5.77 -3.89 13.13
C LYS A 77 6.36 -4.56 11.87
N PRO A 78 6.76 -3.79 10.84
CA PRO A 78 7.49 -4.31 9.69
C PRO A 78 8.87 -4.89 10.04
N PRO A 79 9.37 -5.87 9.29
CA PRO A 79 8.67 -6.64 8.26
C PRO A 79 7.96 -7.87 8.85
N ALA A 80 8.07 -8.12 10.15
CA ALA A 80 7.63 -9.35 10.79
C ALA A 80 6.11 -9.55 10.68
N PRO A 81 5.62 -10.77 10.38
CA PRO A 81 6.35 -12.06 10.28
C PRO A 81 7.00 -12.34 8.90
N LEU A 82 7.07 -11.34 8.03
CA LEU A 82 7.55 -11.44 6.65
C LEU A 82 8.98 -10.90 6.53
N SER A 83 9.59 -11.11 5.36
CA SER A 83 10.93 -10.63 5.04
C SER A 83 10.90 -9.56 3.96
N ILE A 84 11.84 -8.61 4.09
CA ILE A 84 12.18 -7.67 3.02
C ILE A 84 12.75 -8.46 1.86
N ASN A 85 12.25 -8.16 0.66
CA ASN A 85 12.71 -8.74 -0.58
C ASN A 85 13.11 -7.62 -1.57
N PRO A 86 14.42 -7.45 -1.85
CA PRO A 86 14.92 -6.45 -2.78
C PRO A 86 14.34 -6.55 -4.19
N THR A 87 13.88 -7.73 -4.61
CA THR A 87 13.24 -7.94 -5.92
C THR A 87 12.01 -7.05 -6.11
N TYR A 88 11.28 -6.73 -5.04
CA TYR A 88 10.06 -5.90 -5.09
C TYR A 88 10.32 -4.41 -4.79
N GLY A 89 11.59 -4.02 -4.60
CA GLY A 89 11.92 -2.65 -4.20
C GLY A 89 11.41 -2.29 -2.81
N ASP A 90 11.31 -3.27 -1.91
CA ASP A 90 10.90 -3.04 -0.53
C ASP A 90 11.77 -1.98 0.15
N PRO A 91 11.18 -1.07 0.94
CA PRO A 91 11.93 -0.12 1.76
C PRO A 91 12.69 -0.84 2.88
N SER A 92 13.74 -0.21 3.42
CA SER A 92 14.46 -0.75 4.58
C SER A 92 13.55 -0.82 5.81
N SER A 93 13.80 -1.80 6.68
CA SER A 93 13.03 -2.04 7.93
C SER A 93 13.40 -1.10 9.06
N ASP A 94 13.95 0.08 8.75
CA ASP A 94 14.49 1.00 9.77
C ASP A 94 13.38 1.76 10.52
N THR A 95 12.13 1.38 10.28
CA THR A 95 10.92 1.98 10.84
C THR A 95 10.15 0.93 11.64
N ASN A 96 9.47 1.36 12.70
CA ASN A 96 8.64 0.47 13.53
C ASN A 96 7.25 0.24 12.93
N ASP A 97 6.90 0.92 11.83
CA ASP A 97 5.57 1.00 11.23
C ASP A 97 5.65 0.86 9.71
N ALA A 98 4.60 0.29 9.09
CA ALA A 98 4.58 0.11 7.64
C ALA A 98 4.53 1.45 6.92
N TRP A 99 5.09 1.48 5.70
CA TRP A 99 5.06 2.69 4.90
C TRP A 99 3.67 2.90 4.29
N GLY A 100 3.06 4.07 4.54
CA GLY A 100 1.82 4.46 3.87
C GLY A 100 1.98 4.63 2.35
N LEU A 101 3.09 5.23 1.92
CA LEU A 101 3.45 5.40 0.51
C LEU A 101 4.97 5.42 0.37
N VAL A 102 5.50 4.60 -0.54
CA VAL A 102 6.91 4.60 -0.94
C VAL A 102 7.00 4.91 -2.42
N ILE A 103 7.85 5.88 -2.78
CA ILE A 103 8.16 6.19 -4.18
C ILE A 103 9.67 6.11 -4.34
N SER A 104 10.13 5.21 -5.20
CA SER A 104 11.55 5.02 -5.46
C SER A 104 11.84 4.90 -6.95
N SER A 105 12.89 5.58 -7.41
CA SER A 105 13.34 5.57 -8.81
C SER A 105 12.24 5.84 -9.85
N SER A 106 11.24 6.67 -9.50
CA SER A 106 10.02 6.89 -10.29
C SER A 106 9.89 8.36 -10.68
N TYR A 107 9.20 8.66 -11.79
CA TYR A 107 8.96 10.04 -12.25
C TYR A 107 7.56 10.23 -12.84
N ASN A 108 7.09 11.48 -12.95
CA ASN A 108 5.71 11.80 -13.36
C ASN A 108 4.66 11.10 -12.48
N ILE A 109 4.80 11.23 -11.16
CA ILE A 109 3.85 10.71 -10.18
C ILE A 109 3.04 11.88 -9.63
N PHE A 110 1.72 11.79 -9.74
CA PHE A 110 0.76 12.78 -9.28
C PHE A 110 -0.09 12.16 -8.17
N VAL A 111 -0.07 12.74 -6.98
CA VAL A 111 -0.91 12.29 -5.86
C VAL A 111 -1.81 13.45 -5.46
N TYR A 112 -3.13 13.28 -5.61
CA TYR A 112 -4.10 14.36 -5.41
C TYR A 112 -5.17 13.94 -4.39
N GLY A 113 -4.92 14.24 -3.13
CA GLY A 113 -5.77 13.81 -2.01
C GLY A 113 -5.28 12.47 -1.46
N ALA A 114 -4.31 12.55 -0.55
CA ALA A 114 -3.82 11.40 0.21
C ALA A 114 -4.16 11.59 1.69
N ARG A 115 -4.52 10.51 2.35
CA ARG A 115 -4.85 10.46 3.78
C ARG A 115 -4.18 9.24 4.42
N LEU A 116 -2.88 9.32 4.64
CA LEU A 116 -2.09 8.23 5.23
C LEU A 116 -2.14 8.35 6.76
N TYR A 117 -2.80 7.43 7.45
CA TYR A 117 -2.93 7.51 8.89
C TYR A 117 -2.13 6.44 9.62
N SER A 118 -1.84 6.73 10.88
CA SER A 118 -1.39 5.77 11.89
C SER A 118 -2.16 6.09 13.17
N PHE A 119 -2.83 5.10 13.75
CA PHE A 119 -3.72 5.27 14.90
C PHE A 119 -3.30 4.45 16.13
N PHE A 120 -2.33 3.54 15.97
CA PHE A 120 -1.82 2.62 16.99
C PHE A 120 -0.30 2.50 16.87
#